data_AF-A0A392TKR7-F1
#
_entry.id   AF-A0A392TKR7-F1
#
_cell.length_a   1.000
_cell.length_b   1.000
_cell.length_c   1.000
_cell.angle_alpha   90.00
_cell.angle_beta   90.00
_cell.angle_gamma   90.00
#
_symmetry.space_group_name_H-M   'P 1'
#
loop_
_entity.id
_entity.type
_entity.pdbx_description
1 polymer ?
#
loop_
_entity_poly.entity_id
_entity_poly.type
_entity_poly.pdbx_seq_one_letter_code
_entity_poly.pdbx_strand_id
1 'polypeptide(L)'
;EAAYEEFSWENFKRKFLAKYFSETARERYGEEFLKLTQGGLNVEAYAKKFESLSRFFRFFRDGIDETYMCRRFQGGLRYELQDAVVPL
;
A
#
# COMPACT_ATOMS: atom_id res chain seq x y z
N GLU A 1 -27.11 -16.26 -20.58
CA GLU A 1 -26.19 -17.13 -19.83
C GLU A 1 -25.25 -16.25 -19.02
N ALA A 2 -25.28 -16.37 -17.69
CA ALA A 2 -24.36 -15.64 -16.84
C ALA A 2 -22.97 -16.22 -17.07
N ALA A 3 -22.05 -15.39 -17.55
CA ALA A 3 -20.66 -15.73 -17.73
C ALA A 3 -20.17 -16.45 -16.47
N TYR A 4 -19.59 -17.64 -16.64
CA TYR A 4 -18.78 -18.27 -15.61
C TYR A 4 -17.65 -17.31 -15.28
N GLU A 5 -17.90 -16.41 -14.33
CA GLU A 5 -16.87 -15.59 -13.75
C GLU A 5 -15.89 -16.56 -13.11
N GLU A 6 -14.73 -16.63 -13.75
CA GLU A 6 -13.57 -17.43 -13.40
C GLU A 6 -13.48 -17.57 -11.88
N PHE A 7 -13.71 -18.79 -11.39
CA PHE A 7 -13.71 -19.13 -9.96
C PHE A 7 -12.26 -19.17 -9.46
N SER A 8 -11.53 -18.06 -9.63
CA SER A 8 -10.18 -17.90 -9.13
C SER A 8 -10.23 -17.31 -7.73
N TRP A 9 -9.31 -17.76 -6.88
CA TRP A 9 -9.16 -17.22 -5.53
C TRP A 9 -8.93 -15.71 -5.52
N GLU A 10 -8.30 -15.16 -6.57
CA GLU A 10 -8.11 -13.72 -6.75
C GLU A 10 -9.42 -12.99 -7.04
N ASN A 11 -10.27 -13.56 -7.90
CA ASN A 11 -11.56 -12.96 -8.23
C ASN A 11 -12.49 -12.97 -7.01
N PHE A 12 -12.49 -14.06 -6.24
CA PHE A 12 -13.19 -14.12 -4.95
C PHE A 12 -12.68 -13.03 -3.99
N LYS A 13 -11.36 -12.92 -3.78
CA LYS A 13 -10.77 -11.90 -2.91
C LYS A 13 -11.14 -10.48 -3.35
N ARG A 14 -11.08 -10.18 -4.65
CA ARG A 14 -11.46 -8.87 -5.21
C ARG A 14 -12.92 -8.53 -4.91
N LYS A 15 -13.83 -9.46 -5.17
CA LYS A 15 -15.27 -9.28 -4.91
C LYS A 15 -15.61 -9.20 -3.43
N PHE A 16 -15.01 -10.06 -2.61
CA PHE A 16 -15.18 -10.04 -1.16
C PHE A 16 -14.74 -8.69 -0.60
N LEU A 17 -13.54 -8.24 -0.95
CA LEU A 17 -13.04 -6.94 -0.53
C LEU A 17 -13.82 -5.78 -1.16
N ALA A 18 -14.48 -5.93 -2.31
CA ALA A 18 -15.40 -4.90 -2.84
C ALA A 18 -16.71 -4.80 -2.07
N LYS A 19 -17.21 -5.93 -1.59
CA LYS A 19 -18.46 -5.97 -0.85
C LYS A 19 -18.30 -5.52 0.60
N TYR A 20 -17.18 -5.87 1.24
CA TYR A 20 -16.98 -5.64 2.68
C TYR A 20 -16.06 -4.45 3.01
N PHE A 21 -15.16 -4.06 2.09
CA PHE A 21 -14.44 -2.78 2.20
C PHE A 21 -15.09 -1.78 1.26
N SER A 22 -15.91 -0.89 1.83
CA SER A 22 -16.51 0.22 1.10
C SER A 22 -15.44 1.04 0.38
N GLU A 23 -15.83 1.69 -0.72
CA GLU A 23 -14.96 2.59 -1.47
C GLU A 23 -14.31 3.65 -0.55
N THR A 24 -15.10 4.23 0.35
CA THR A 24 -14.62 5.17 1.37
C THR A 24 -13.56 4.58 2.30
N ALA A 25 -13.68 3.31 2.68
CA ALA A 25 -12.66 2.66 3.49
C ALA A 25 -11.35 2.51 2.69
N ARG A 26 -11.44 2.10 1.42
CA ARG A 26 -10.28 1.94 0.54
C ARG A 26 -9.57 3.27 0.31
N GLU A 27 -10.33 4.34 0.05
CA GLU A 27 -9.80 5.69 -0.08
C GLU A 27 -9.08 6.10 1.20
N ARG A 28 -9.69 5.89 2.37
CA ARG A 28 -9.06 6.19 3.66
C ARG A 28 -7.75 5.43 3.87
N TYR A 29 -7.69 4.14 3.54
CA TYR A 29 -6.45 3.37 3.62
C TYR A 29 -5.40 3.86 2.62
N GLY A 30 -5.82 4.23 1.41
CA GLY A 30 -4.95 4.84 0.41
C GLY A 30 -4.38 6.18 0.87
N GLU A 31 -5.22 7.04 1.44
CA GLU A 31 -4.80 8.30 2.04
C GLU A 31 -3.86 8.09 3.22
N GLU A 32 -4.15 7.13 4.10
CA GLU A 32 -3.26 6.81 5.23
C GLU A 32 -1.89 6.32 4.72
N PHE A 33 -1.87 5.49 3.68
CA PHE A 33 -0.63 5.06 3.04
C PHE A 33 0.13 6.22 2.41
N LEU A 34 -0.55 7.14 1.71
CA LEU A 34 0.08 8.30 1.07
C LEU A 34 0.61 9.32 2.09
N LYS A 35 -0.09 9.48 3.22
CA LYS A 35 0.31 10.36 4.32
C LYS A 35 1.26 9.70 5.31
N LEU A 36 1.56 8.40 5.15
CA LEU A 36 2.46 7.67 6.02
C LEU A 36 3.87 8.26 5.96
N THR A 37 4.31 8.76 7.11
CA THR A 37 5.67 9.20 7.39
C THR A 37 6.19 8.46 8.62
N GLN A 38 7.51 8.37 8.76
CA GLN A 38 8.15 7.78 9.92
C GLN A 38 7.78 8.55 11.19
N GLY A 39 7.77 9.88 11.14
CA GLY A 39 7.44 10.72 12.30
C GLY A 39 8.30 10.34 13.51
N GLY A 40 7.64 10.07 14.64
CA GLY A 40 8.28 9.58 15.87
C GLY A 40 8.52 8.07 15.92
N LEU A 41 8.12 7.30 14.90
CA LEU A 41 8.33 5.85 14.86
C LEU A 41 9.80 5.51 14.63
N ASN A 42 10.25 4.42 15.24
CA ASN A 42 11.50 3.80 14.82
C ASN A 42 11.35 3.22 13.39
N VAL A 43 12.47 2.95 12.73
CA VAL A 43 12.48 2.50 11.32
C VAL A 43 11.76 1.17 11.14
N GLU A 44 11.90 0.25 12.10
CA GLU A 44 11.25 -1.06 12.04
C GLU A 44 9.72 -0.96 12.10
N ALA A 45 9.20 -0.15 13.02
CA ALA A 45 7.77 0.09 13.18
C ALA A 45 7.19 0.82 11.97
N TYR A 46 7.94 1.79 11.42
CA TYR A 46 7.58 2.43 10.15
C TYR A 46 7.52 1.41 9.00
N ALA A 47 8.53 0.54 8.88
CA ALA A 47 8.59 -0.46 7.82
C ALA A 47 7.46 -1.49 7.92
N LYS A 48 7.17 -2.00 9.11
CA LYS A 48 6.02 -2.91 9.34
C LYS A 48 4.69 -2.24 8.94
N LYS A 49 4.50 -0.97 9.30
CA LYS A 49 3.29 -0.23 8.95
C LYS A 49 3.20 0.04 7.43
N PHE A 50 4.32 0.40 6.81
CA PHE A 50 4.40 0.58 5.36
C PHE A 50 4.07 -0.72 4.61
N GLU A 51 4.65 -1.84 5.02
CA GLU A 51 4.42 -3.13 4.37
C GLU A 51 2.95 -3.54 4.43
N SER A 52 2.33 -3.43 5.62
CA SER A 52 0.91 -3.74 5.81
C SER A 52 0.02 -2.91 4.88
N LEU A 53 0.20 -1.59 4.85
CA LEU A 53 -0.59 -0.69 4.01
C LEU A 53 -0.29 -0.85 2.51
N SER A 54 0.97 -1.15 2.16
CA SER A 54 1.37 -1.35 0.77
C SER A 54 0.67 -2.55 0.11
N ARG A 55 0.40 -3.62 0.87
CA ARG A 55 -0.33 -4.81 0.37
C ARG A 55 -1.74 -4.44 -0.06
N PHE A 56 -2.46 -3.66 0.73
CA PHE A 56 -3.78 -3.16 0.37
C PHE A 56 -3.71 -2.20 -0.80
N PHE A 57 -2.74 -1.29 -0.80
CA PHE A 57 -2.57 -0.30 -1.87
C PHE A 57 -2.29 -0.96 -3.22
N ARG A 58 -1.39 -1.95 -3.29
CA ARG A 58 -1.11 -2.74 -4.51
C ARG A 58 -2.29 -3.60 -4.95
N PHE A 59 -3.12 -4.06 -4.01
CA PHE A 59 -4.26 -4.91 -4.34
C PHE A 59 -5.38 -4.14 -5.03
N PHE A 60 -5.61 -2.88 -4.65
CA PHE A 60 -6.69 -2.06 -5.23
C PHE A 60 -6.23 -1.08 -6.31
N ARG A 61 -4.93 -0.78 -6.40
CA ARG A 61 -4.40 0.17 -7.37
C ARG A 61 -3.52 -0.55 -8.38
N ASP A 62 -3.96 -0.54 -9.63
CA ASP A 62 -3.18 -1.05 -10.74
C ASP A 62 -1.97 -0.12 -11.03
N GLY A 63 -0.90 -0.68 -11.58
CA GLY A 63 0.27 0.08 -12.03
C GLY A 63 1.25 0.50 -10.94
N ILE A 64 1.18 -0.11 -9.75
CA ILE A 64 2.16 0.14 -8.68
C ILE A 64 3.32 -0.83 -8.78
N ASP A 65 4.47 -0.31 -9.21
CA ASP A 65 5.71 -1.05 -9.33
C ASP A 65 6.59 -0.93 -8.07
N GLU A 66 7.69 -1.70 -8.05
CA GLU A 66 8.65 -1.65 -6.95
C GLU A 66 9.35 -0.29 -6.86
N THR A 67 9.61 0.37 -7.99
CA THR A 67 10.23 1.70 -8.03
C THR A 67 9.39 2.73 -7.28
N TYR A 68 8.08 2.77 -7.53
CA TYR A 68 7.15 3.64 -6.82
C TYR A 68 7.17 3.37 -5.32
N MET A 69 7.20 2.09 -4.93
CA MET A 69 7.21 1.66 -3.53
C MET A 69 8.49 2.06 -2.81
N CYS A 70 9.65 1.90 -3.45
CA CYS A 70 10.93 2.35 -2.91
C CYS A 70 10.95 3.86 -2.71
N ARG A 71 10.53 4.63 -3.72
CA ARG A 71 10.45 6.11 -3.63
C ARG A 71 9.49 6.55 -2.53
N ARG A 72 8.34 5.89 -2.40
CA ARG A 72 7.37 6.19 -1.32
C ARG A 72 7.94 5.89 0.05
N PHE A 73 8.61 4.76 0.21
CA PHE A 73 9.24 4.39 1.48
C PHE A 73 10.31 5.41 1.86
N GLN A 74 11.23 5.72 0.94
CA GLN A 74 12.29 6.70 1.15
C GLN A 74 11.70 8.07 1.50
N GLY A 75 10.75 8.59 0.72
CA GLY A 75 10.15 9.90 0.95
C GLY A 75 9.34 10.00 2.26
N GLY A 76 9.00 8.88 2.89
CA GLY A 76 8.36 8.86 4.20
C GLY A 76 9.33 8.79 5.39
N LEU A 77 10.62 8.49 5.18
CA LEU A 77 11.62 8.46 6.26
C LEU A 77 11.89 9.86 6.83
N ARG A 78 12.49 9.93 8.02
CA ARG A 78 13.03 11.18 8.55
C ARG A 78 14.19 11.67 7.69
N TYR A 79 14.34 12.99 7.58
CA TYR A 79 15.35 13.64 6.72
C TYR A 79 16.77 13.05 6.91
N GLU A 80 17.19 12.85 8.16
CA GLU A 80 18.51 12.28 8.51
C GLU A 80 18.74 10.88 7.92
N LEU A 81 17.67 10.10 7.81
CA LEU A 81 17.70 8.75 7.24
C LEU A 81 17.46 8.76 5.74
N GLN A 82 16.74 9.76 5.22
CA GLN A 82 16.60 9.94 3.78
C GLN A 82 17.98 10.17 3.16
N ASP A 83 18.74 11.12 3.70
CA ASP A 83 20.09 11.50 3.24
C ASP A 83 21.04 10.29 3.21
N ALA A 84 21.00 9.46 4.25
CA ALA A 84 21.82 8.25 4.35
C ALA A 84 21.42 7.11 3.38
N VAL A 85 20.21 7.15 2.84
CA VAL A 85 19.63 6.08 1.99
C VAL A 85 19.48 6.55 0.53
N VAL A 86 19.76 7.82 0.22
CA VAL A 86 19.91 8.27 -1.17
C VAL A 86 21.13 7.55 -1.77
N PRO A 87 20.97 6.85 -2.91
CA PRO A 87 22.13 6.31 -3.62
C PRO A 87 23.02 7.48 -4.07
N LEU A 88 24.32 7.40 -3.78
CA LEU A 88 25.34 8.22 -4.47
C LEU A 88 25.19 8.11 -6.00
#